data_AF-A0AAW9FBT8-F1
#
_entry.id   AF-A0AAW9FBT8-F1
#
_cell.length_a   1.000
_cell.length_b   1.000
_cell.length_c   1.000
_cell.angle_alpha   90.00
_cell.angle_beta   90.00
_cell.angle_gamma   90.00
#
_symmetry.space_group_name_H-M   'P 1'
#
loop_
_entity.id
_entity.type
_entity.pdbx_description
1 polymer ?
#
loop_
_entity_poly.entity_id
_entity_poly.type
_entity_poly.pdbx_seq_one_letter_code
_entity_poly.pdbx_strand_id
1 'polypeptide(L)'
;MTDFGTFGDNLGRFSQETAISKPSRAAKCLPPSEAGEFARKVMGHTESTLDEIVASVAPSLSDEPETVAVSLLDMAGDHPLAIYAREVADSIQISRDSTFMIGLGLTSAVVGSAYCVKTPWDADLPLGLYVTAEQPPAAGKSGVMSAFQKPFRSAVREMNNKRNDALDREFNFEV
;
A
#
# COMPACT_ATOMS: atom_id res chain seq x y z
N MET A 1 6.86 38.03 -5.27
CA MET A 1 6.67 37.63 -3.86
C MET A 1 5.33 36.94 -3.79
N THR A 2 5.34 35.62 -3.94
CA THR A 2 4.14 34.77 -4.02
C THR A 2 4.21 33.80 -2.85
N ASP A 3 3.24 33.96 -1.96
CA ASP A 3 3.09 33.28 -0.69
C ASP A 3 2.54 31.87 -0.95
N PHE A 4 3.31 30.84 -0.59
CA PHE A 4 2.85 29.46 -0.62
C PHE A 4 2.50 29.04 0.80
N GLY A 5 1.20 28.94 1.05
CA GLY A 5 0.61 28.61 2.35
C GLY A 5 1.26 27.40 3.02
N THR A 6 1.39 27.53 4.34
CA THR A 6 2.02 26.55 5.23
C THR A 6 1.18 25.28 5.33
N PHE A 7 1.85 24.15 5.56
CA PHE A 7 1.31 22.79 5.68
C PHE A 7 0.18 22.60 6.74
N GLY A 8 -0.15 23.64 7.52
CA GLY A 8 -1.24 23.64 8.49
C GLY A 8 -2.64 23.88 7.90
N ASP A 9 -2.75 24.54 6.75
CA ASP A 9 -4.06 25.01 6.24
C ASP A 9 -4.93 23.87 5.66
N ASN A 10 -4.33 22.72 5.33
CA ASN A 10 -5.06 21.56 4.82
C ASN A 10 -5.54 20.59 5.93
N LEU A 11 -5.20 20.83 7.19
CA LEU A 11 -5.68 20.02 8.33
C LEU A 11 -7.06 20.45 8.84
N GLY A 12 -7.46 21.71 8.60
CA GLY A 12 -8.74 22.24 9.04
C GLY A 12 -9.98 21.68 8.31
N ARG A 13 -9.80 20.97 7.19
CA ARG A 13 -10.91 20.41 6.40
C ARG A 13 -11.31 18.98 6.78
N PHE A 14 -10.57 18.32 7.66
CA PHE A 14 -10.86 16.95 8.12
C PHE A 14 -11.43 16.87 9.54
N SER A 15 -11.62 18.00 10.24
CA SER A 15 -12.23 18.05 11.58
C SER A 15 -13.74 18.35 11.55
N GLN A 16 -14.50 17.72 10.65
CA GLN A 16 -15.95 17.58 10.85
C GLN A 16 -16.24 16.17 11.36
N GLU A 17 -15.95 16.00 12.65
CA GLU A 17 -16.38 14.86 13.45
C GLU A 17 -17.92 14.79 13.42
N THR A 18 -18.46 13.86 12.64
CA THR A 18 -19.88 13.51 12.74
C THR A 18 -20.03 12.72 14.03
N ALA A 19 -20.51 13.39 15.07
CA ALA A 19 -20.81 12.78 16.36
C ALA A 19 -21.90 11.71 16.20
N ILE A 20 -21.49 10.45 16.03
CA ILE A 20 -22.38 9.30 16.14
C ILE A 20 -22.57 9.04 17.65
N SER A 21 -23.76 9.40 18.12
CA SER A 21 -24.20 9.15 19.49
C SER A 21 -24.23 7.63 19.77
N LYS A 22 -23.62 7.21 20.88
CA LYS A 22 -23.73 5.83 21.37
C LYS A 22 -25.19 5.57 21.81
N PRO A 23 -25.91 4.57 21.27
CA PRO A 23 -27.15 4.15 21.89
C PRO A 23 -26.84 3.21 23.06
N SER A 24 -26.99 3.74 24.28
CA SER A 24 -27.25 2.90 25.46
C SER A 24 -28.69 2.39 25.37
N ARG A 25 -28.87 1.07 25.28
CA ARG A 25 -30.14 0.45 25.70
C ARG A 25 -29.92 -1.03 26.01
N ALA A 26 -29.97 -1.38 27.29
CA ALA A 26 -30.24 -2.74 27.72
C ALA A 26 -31.58 -3.16 27.11
N ALA A 27 -31.55 -4.06 26.12
CA ALA A 27 -32.77 -4.65 25.56
C ALA A 27 -33.32 -5.64 26.59
N LYS A 28 -34.44 -5.30 27.23
CA LYS A 28 -35.26 -6.31 27.93
C LYS A 28 -35.76 -7.28 26.85
N CYS A 29 -35.33 -8.54 26.92
CA CYS A 29 -35.87 -9.60 26.06
C CYS A 29 -37.38 -9.64 26.24
N LEU A 30 -38.12 -9.55 25.12
CA LEU A 30 -39.55 -9.82 25.10
C LEU A 30 -39.74 -11.34 25.28
N PRO A 31 -40.78 -11.77 26.02
CA PRO A 31 -41.07 -13.19 26.14
C PRO A 31 -41.37 -13.78 24.75
N PRO A 32 -40.90 -15.01 24.47
CA PRO A 32 -41.16 -15.64 23.18
C PRO A 32 -42.66 -15.82 22.98
N SER A 33 -43.16 -15.41 21.81
CA SER A 33 -44.55 -15.63 21.43
C SER A 33 -44.78 -17.11 21.08
N GLU A 34 -46.03 -17.58 21.19
CA GLU A 34 -46.43 -18.94 20.80
C GLU A 34 -46.07 -19.26 19.34
N ALA A 35 -46.02 -18.24 18.47
CA ALA A 35 -45.54 -18.37 17.10
C ALA A 35 -44.05 -18.74 17.01
N GLY A 36 -43.22 -18.26 17.95
CA GLY A 36 -41.80 -18.59 18.04
C GLY A 36 -41.51 -19.98 18.63
N GLU A 37 -42.43 -20.53 19.42
CA GLU A 37 -42.38 -21.93 19.85
C GLU A 37 -42.84 -22.88 18.73
N PHE A 38 -43.92 -22.53 18.03
CA PHE A 38 -44.40 -23.32 16.90
C PHE A 38 -43.37 -23.35 15.76
N ALA A 39 -42.72 -22.23 15.45
CA ALA A 39 -41.63 -22.18 14.46
C ALA A 39 -40.46 -23.10 14.84
N ARG A 40 -40.07 -23.15 16.12
CA ARG A 40 -39.01 -24.07 16.60
C ARG A 40 -39.42 -25.53 16.52
N LYS A 41 -40.70 -25.84 16.74
CA LYS A 41 -41.23 -27.21 16.71
C LYS A 41 -41.43 -27.73 15.28
N VAL A 42 -41.82 -26.85 14.34
CA VAL A 42 -42.01 -27.17 12.92
C VAL A 42 -40.67 -27.30 12.19
N MET A 43 -39.68 -26.50 12.56
CA MET A 43 -38.32 -26.54 12.00
C MET A 43 -37.47 -27.68 12.59
N GLY A 44 -38.10 -28.77 13.04
CA GLY A 44 -37.52 -30.02 13.53
C GLY A 44 -36.08 -29.93 13.98
N HIS A 45 -35.85 -29.87 15.29
CA HIS A 45 -34.53 -30.03 15.90
C HIS A 45 -33.79 -31.22 15.27
N THR A 46 -32.99 -30.92 14.26
CA THR A 46 -31.75 -31.63 14.02
C THR A 46 -30.78 -30.91 14.92
N GLU A 47 -30.55 -31.48 16.10
CA GLU A 47 -29.30 -31.26 16.83
C GLU A 47 -28.17 -31.86 15.98
N SER A 48 -27.97 -31.36 14.76
CA SER A 48 -26.66 -31.40 14.14
C SER A 48 -25.84 -30.45 15.00
N THR A 49 -25.16 -31.05 15.95
CA THR A 49 -24.30 -30.34 16.88
C THR A 49 -23.34 -29.52 16.03
N LEU A 50 -23.12 -28.27 16.44
CA LEU A 50 -22.06 -27.44 15.86
C LEU A 50 -20.73 -28.21 15.79
N ASP A 51 -20.55 -29.18 16.71
CA ASP A 51 -19.46 -30.13 16.74
C ASP A 51 -19.35 -31.02 15.50
N GLU A 52 -20.45 -31.49 14.90
CA GLU A 52 -20.44 -32.26 13.64
C GLU A 52 -20.06 -31.39 12.43
N ILE A 53 -20.56 -30.14 12.41
CA ILE A 53 -20.20 -29.18 11.36
C ILE A 53 -18.70 -28.85 11.47
N VAL A 54 -18.22 -28.56 12.67
CA VAL A 54 -16.79 -28.30 12.96
C VAL A 54 -15.94 -29.52 12.65
N ALA A 55 -16.38 -30.72 13.01
CA ALA A 55 -15.67 -31.97 12.71
C ALA A 55 -15.67 -32.33 11.22
N SER A 56 -16.68 -31.91 10.46
CA SER A 56 -16.73 -32.11 9.00
C SER A 56 -15.87 -31.09 8.23
N VAL A 57 -15.71 -29.88 8.76
CA VAL A 57 -14.89 -28.81 8.17
C VAL A 57 -13.42 -28.93 8.56
N ALA A 58 -13.12 -29.42 9.76
CA ALA A 58 -11.75 -29.63 10.25
C ALA A 58 -10.83 -30.43 9.28
N PRO A 59 -11.25 -31.55 8.67
CA PRO A 59 -10.41 -32.28 7.72
C PRO A 59 -10.27 -31.59 6.36
N SER A 60 -11.10 -30.60 6.04
CA SER A 60 -10.97 -29.82 4.79
C SER A 60 -10.00 -28.63 4.90
N LEU A 61 -9.43 -28.37 6.08
CA LEU A 61 -8.44 -27.32 6.33
C LEU A 61 -7.00 -27.85 6.45
N SER A 62 -6.81 -29.17 6.49
CA SER A 62 -5.49 -29.78 6.70
C SER A 62 -4.70 -30.07 5.42
N ASP A 63 -5.34 -29.99 4.26
CA ASP A 63 -4.73 -30.22 2.94
C ASP A 63 -4.70 -28.94 2.09
N GLU A 64 -4.40 -27.79 2.71
CA GLU A 64 -3.94 -26.64 1.92
C GLU A 64 -2.58 -27.03 1.30
N PRO A 65 -2.41 -26.96 -0.03
CA PRO A 65 -1.11 -27.23 -0.63
C PRO A 65 -0.07 -26.35 0.04
N GLU A 66 1.09 -26.90 0.40
CA GLU A 66 2.22 -26.12 0.91
C GLU A 66 2.47 -24.97 -0.06
N THR A 67 2.03 -23.77 0.32
CA THR A 67 2.24 -22.58 -0.48
C THR A 67 3.71 -22.21 -0.31
N VAL A 68 4.52 -22.57 -1.30
CA VAL A 68 5.91 -22.11 -1.37
C VAL A 68 5.85 -20.60 -1.55
N ALA A 69 6.09 -19.85 -0.48
CA ALA A 69 6.15 -18.40 -0.53
C ALA A 69 7.30 -17.99 -1.45
N VAL A 70 6.97 -17.38 -2.60
CA VAL A 70 7.95 -16.89 -3.56
C VAL A 70 8.26 -15.43 -3.23
N SER A 71 9.51 -15.14 -2.88
CA SER A 71 10.00 -13.78 -2.71
C SER A 71 10.51 -13.23 -4.04
N LEU A 72 9.92 -12.11 -4.48
CA LEU A 72 10.40 -11.37 -5.65
C LEU A 72 11.80 -10.78 -5.43
N LEU A 73 12.13 -10.46 -4.17
CA LEU A 73 13.44 -9.96 -3.80
C LEU A 73 14.53 -11.04 -3.94
N ASP A 74 14.20 -12.28 -3.57
CA ASP A 74 15.12 -13.41 -3.74
C ASP A 74 15.32 -13.75 -5.22
N MET A 75 14.24 -13.70 -6.02
CA MET A 75 14.33 -13.84 -7.48
C MET A 75 15.21 -12.77 -8.13
N ALA A 76 15.28 -11.57 -7.54
CA ALA A 76 16.11 -10.47 -8.06
C ALA A 76 17.62 -10.65 -7.77
N GLY A 77 18.01 -11.64 -6.96
CA GLY A 77 19.41 -12.00 -6.70
C GLY A 77 20.26 -10.81 -6.23
N ASP A 78 21.38 -10.57 -6.92
CA ASP A 78 22.35 -9.52 -6.58
C ASP A 78 22.14 -8.21 -7.36
N HIS A 79 20.94 -7.98 -7.89
CA HIS A 79 20.63 -6.73 -8.56
C HIS A 79 20.84 -5.53 -7.61
N PRO A 80 21.46 -4.42 -8.03
CA PRO A 80 21.73 -3.29 -7.14
C PRO A 80 20.50 -2.75 -6.41
N LEU A 81 19.35 -2.75 -7.08
CA LEU A 81 18.07 -2.36 -6.46
C LEU A 81 17.62 -3.34 -5.35
N ALA A 82 17.89 -4.63 -5.51
CA ALA A 82 17.59 -5.65 -4.52
C ALA A 82 18.49 -5.50 -3.29
N ILE A 83 19.80 -5.27 -3.51
CA ILE A 83 20.76 -4.98 -2.43
C ILE A 83 20.32 -3.74 -1.64
N TYR A 84 20.05 -2.63 -2.33
CA TYR A 84 19.60 -1.41 -1.67
C TYR A 84 18.27 -1.59 -0.93
N ALA A 85 17.33 -2.35 -1.50
CA ALA A 85 16.07 -2.66 -0.83
C ALA A 85 16.27 -3.46 0.47
N ARG A 86 17.23 -4.41 0.50
CA ARG A 86 17.59 -5.14 1.73
C ARG A 86 18.12 -4.20 2.79
N GLU A 87 19.05 -3.31 2.44
CA GLU A 87 19.64 -2.34 3.36
C GLU A 87 18.58 -1.37 3.93
N VAL A 88 17.70 -0.85 3.07
CA VAL A 88 16.60 0.03 3.49
C VAL A 88 15.62 -0.71 4.40
N ALA A 89 15.23 -1.93 4.04
CA ALA A 89 14.32 -2.75 4.84
C ALA A 89 14.90 -3.04 6.23
N ASP A 90 16.16 -3.42 6.29
CA ASP A 90 16.85 -3.75 7.54
C ASP A 90 17.02 -2.51 8.44
N SER A 91 17.29 -1.34 7.85
CA SER A 91 17.43 -0.08 8.61
C SER A 91 16.10 0.44 9.18
N ILE A 92 14.99 0.22 8.46
CA ILE A 92 13.64 0.70 8.83
C ILE A 92 12.85 -0.36 9.60
N GLN A 93 13.34 -1.61 9.62
CA GLN A 93 12.71 -2.76 10.26
C GLN A 93 11.32 -3.08 9.69
N ILE A 94 11.23 -3.12 8.36
CA ILE A 94 10.02 -3.47 7.60
C ILE A 94 10.29 -4.71 6.73
N SER A 95 9.25 -5.40 6.26
CA SER A 95 9.39 -6.52 5.33
C SER A 95 10.24 -6.14 4.10
N ARG A 96 11.22 -7.01 3.79
CA ARG A 96 12.12 -6.84 2.65
C ARG A 96 11.38 -6.91 1.31
N ASP A 97 10.40 -7.82 1.19
CA ASP A 97 9.58 -7.94 -0.03
C ASP A 97 8.70 -6.71 -0.26
N SER A 98 8.05 -6.20 0.80
CA SER A 98 7.26 -4.96 0.70
C SER A 98 8.15 -3.78 0.32
N THR A 99 9.35 -3.70 0.90
CA THR A 99 10.33 -2.65 0.58
C THR A 99 10.79 -2.74 -0.87
N PHE A 100 11.09 -3.94 -1.35
CA PHE A 100 11.50 -4.19 -2.72
C PHE A 100 10.39 -3.81 -3.71
N MET A 101 9.15 -4.18 -3.43
CA MET A 101 7.99 -3.80 -4.24
C MET A 101 7.77 -2.28 -4.29
N ILE A 102 7.85 -1.60 -3.14
CA ILE A 102 7.77 -0.12 -3.10
C ILE A 102 8.91 0.50 -3.92
N GLY A 103 10.14 -0.01 -3.76
CA GLY A 103 11.31 0.44 -4.48
C GLY A 103 11.20 0.26 -6.00
N LEU A 104 10.66 -0.88 -6.45
CA LEU A 104 10.36 -1.14 -7.86
C LEU A 104 9.36 -0.15 -8.42
N GLY A 105 8.24 0.07 -7.73
CA GLY A 105 7.23 1.05 -8.14
C GLY A 105 7.82 2.46 -8.30
N LEU A 106 8.56 2.94 -7.30
CA LEU A 106 9.19 4.27 -7.33
C LEU A 106 10.24 4.40 -8.43
N THR A 107 11.08 3.37 -8.61
CA THR A 107 12.14 3.39 -9.63
C THR A 107 11.54 3.32 -11.04
N SER A 108 10.50 2.51 -11.24
CA SER A 108 9.81 2.41 -12.52
C SER A 108 9.19 3.73 -12.98
N ALA A 109 8.71 4.55 -12.05
CA ALA A 109 8.16 5.86 -12.36
C ALA A 109 9.23 6.81 -12.93
N VAL A 110 10.46 6.71 -12.42
CA VAL A 110 11.61 7.48 -12.93
C VAL A 110 12.05 6.95 -14.30
N VAL A 111 12.12 5.63 -14.47
CA VAL A 111 12.45 5.04 -15.77
C VAL A 111 11.39 5.39 -16.81
N GLY A 112 10.10 5.34 -16.45
CA GLY A 112 8.98 5.69 -17.31
C GLY A 112 8.92 7.16 -17.71
N SER A 113 9.64 8.06 -17.02
CA SER A 113 9.76 9.47 -17.45
C SER A 113 10.83 9.68 -18.53
N ALA A 114 11.73 8.72 -18.71
CA ALA A 114 12.84 8.81 -19.65
C ALA A 114 12.72 7.83 -20.83
N TYR A 115 11.99 6.73 -20.64
CA TYR A 115 11.92 5.63 -21.61
C TYR A 115 10.49 5.13 -21.81
N CYS A 116 10.19 4.72 -23.03
CA CYS A 116 8.96 4.02 -23.42
C CYS A 116 9.33 2.75 -24.20
N VAL A 117 8.42 1.76 -24.20
CA VAL A 117 8.54 0.58 -25.04
C VAL A 117 7.72 0.78 -26.30
N LYS A 118 8.33 0.54 -27.46
CA LYS A 118 7.60 0.50 -28.72
C LYS A 118 6.91 -0.84 -28.89
N THR A 119 5.60 -0.79 -29.08
CA THR A 119 4.80 -1.97 -29.43
C THR A 119 5.00 -2.34 -30.91
N PRO A 120 4.67 -3.58 -31.33
CA PRO A 120 4.73 -3.99 -32.74
C PRO A 120 3.91 -3.12 -33.70
N TRP A 121 2.97 -2.32 -33.19
CA TRP A 121 2.12 -1.41 -33.97
C TRP A 121 2.57 0.06 -33.85
N ASP A 122 3.81 0.31 -33.45
CA ASP A 122 4.44 1.63 -33.30
C ASP A 122 3.75 2.56 -32.29
N ALA A 123 2.98 2.00 -31.34
CA ALA A 123 2.50 2.75 -30.19
C ALA A 123 3.52 2.70 -29.04
N ASP A 124 3.67 3.83 -28.34
CA ASP A 124 4.51 3.96 -27.15
C ASP A 124 3.76 3.47 -25.90
N LEU A 125 4.36 2.52 -25.18
CA LEU A 125 3.84 2.00 -23.91
C LEU A 125 4.72 2.50 -22.74
N PRO A 126 4.13 3.16 -21.73
CA PRO A 126 4.88 3.63 -20.57
C PRO A 126 5.33 2.47 -19.68
N LEU A 127 6.53 2.60 -19.11
CA LEU A 127 7.17 1.59 -18.24
C LEU A 127 6.76 1.67 -16.76
N GLY A 128 5.71 2.43 -16.43
CA GLY A 128 5.31 2.68 -15.05
C GLY A 128 4.69 1.46 -14.38
N LEU A 129 5.26 1.02 -13.26
CA LEU A 129 4.68 -0.01 -12.39
C LEU A 129 3.91 0.67 -11.24
N TYR A 130 2.64 0.33 -11.10
CA TYR A 130 1.83 0.75 -9.96
C TYR A 130 1.90 -0.32 -8.86
N VAL A 131 2.29 0.10 -7.65
CA VAL A 131 2.42 -0.79 -6.49
C VAL A 131 1.69 -0.19 -5.30
N THR A 132 0.81 -0.98 -4.69
CA THR A 132 0.15 -0.68 -3.42
C THR A 132 0.72 -1.56 -2.32
N ALA A 133 1.29 -0.95 -1.30
CA ALA A 133 1.81 -1.65 -0.12
C ALA A 133 0.98 -1.29 1.11
N GLU A 134 0.00 -2.14 1.41
CA GLU A 134 -0.81 -2.05 2.63
C GLU A 134 0.00 -2.61 3.80
N GLN A 135 0.27 -1.78 4.80
CA GLN A 135 0.89 -2.19 6.07
C GLN A 135 0.20 -1.42 7.21
N PRO A 136 0.31 -1.83 8.48
CA PRO A 136 -0.21 -1.08 9.61
C PRO A 136 0.31 0.38 9.66
N PRO A 137 -0.43 1.32 10.27
CA PRO A 137 0.10 2.66 10.53
C PRO A 137 1.39 2.59 11.36
N ALA A 138 2.27 3.58 11.18
CA ALA A 138 3.60 3.64 11.81
C ALA A 138 4.60 2.51 11.47
N ALA A 139 4.30 1.61 10.53
CA ALA A 139 5.22 0.54 10.09
C ALA A 139 6.42 1.00 9.23
N GLY A 140 6.79 2.29 9.25
CA GLY A 140 7.97 2.78 8.51
C GLY A 140 7.82 2.97 6.99
N LYS A 141 6.62 2.78 6.41
CA LYS A 141 6.37 2.95 4.96
C LYS A 141 6.84 4.30 4.38
N SER A 142 6.55 5.39 5.07
CA SER A 142 6.97 6.74 4.66
C SER A 142 8.50 6.91 4.70
N GLY A 143 9.17 6.19 5.60
CA GLY A 143 10.62 6.08 5.67
C GLY A 143 11.17 5.39 4.41
N VAL A 144 10.58 4.26 4.01
CA VAL A 144 10.96 3.55 2.77
C VAL A 144 10.79 4.47 1.56
N MET A 145 9.63 5.10 1.42
CA MET A 145 9.38 6.03 0.31
C MET A 145 10.41 7.16 0.28
N SER A 146 10.75 7.73 1.44
CA SER A 146 11.75 8.79 1.53
C SER A 146 13.15 8.32 1.16
N ALA A 147 13.55 7.11 1.59
CA ALA A 147 14.85 6.52 1.27
C ALA A 147 15.02 6.31 -0.25
N PHE A 148 13.98 5.84 -0.94
CA PHE A 148 14.02 5.65 -2.39
C PHE A 148 13.87 6.99 -3.16
N GLN A 149 13.06 7.93 -2.68
CA GLN A 149 12.86 9.21 -3.39
C GLN A 149 14.03 10.18 -3.25
N LYS A 150 14.76 10.15 -2.12
CA LYS A 150 15.86 11.08 -1.83
C LYS A 150 16.94 11.13 -2.93
N PRO A 151 17.51 10.00 -3.41
CA PRO A 151 18.52 10.04 -4.46
C PRO A 151 17.98 10.65 -5.76
N PHE A 152 16.76 10.29 -6.19
CA PHE A 152 16.15 10.84 -7.39
C PHE A 152 15.90 12.34 -7.28
N ARG A 153 15.35 12.81 -6.15
CA ARG A 153 15.15 14.24 -5.89
C ARG A 153 16.47 15.01 -5.88
N SER A 154 17.53 14.42 -5.34
CA SER A 154 18.86 15.02 -5.35
C SER A 154 19.40 15.17 -6.76
N ALA A 155 19.31 14.11 -7.58
CA ALA A 155 19.76 14.13 -8.96
C ALA A 155 18.98 15.15 -9.82
N VAL A 156 17.65 15.19 -9.69
CA VAL A 156 16.81 16.17 -10.39
C VAL A 156 17.17 17.61 -9.99
N ARG A 157 17.40 17.86 -8.69
CA ARG A 157 17.83 19.18 -8.22
C ARG A 157 19.17 19.59 -8.80
N GLU A 158 20.16 18.69 -8.78
CA GLU A 158 21.47 18.95 -9.36
C GLU A 158 21.38 19.28 -10.85
N MET A 159 20.57 18.51 -11.58
CA MET A 159 20.35 18.72 -13.01
C MET A 159 19.71 20.09 -13.30
N ASN A 160 18.74 20.51 -12.48
CA ASN A 160 18.10 21.82 -12.58
C ASN A 160 19.07 22.96 -12.25
N ASN A 161 19.91 22.81 -11.21
CA ASN A 161 20.91 23.82 -10.86
C ASN A 161 21.90 24.03 -12.00
N LYS A 162 22.46 22.95 -12.58
CA LYS A 162 23.37 23.04 -13.72
C LYS A 162 22.75 23.75 -14.93
N ARG A 163 21.46 23.51 -15.17
CA ARG A 163 20.72 24.17 -16.25
C ARG A 163 20.56 25.67 -16.00
N ASN A 164 20.22 26.05 -14.76
CA ASN A 164 20.12 27.47 -14.39
C ASN A 164 21.48 28.17 -14.51
N ASP A 165 22.57 27.55 -14.03
CA ASP A 165 23.92 28.11 -14.14
C ASP A 165 24.38 28.29 -15.59
N ALA A 166 23.87 27.47 -16.52
CA ALA A 166 24.14 27.60 -17.95
C ALA A 166 23.36 28.77 -18.56
N LEU A 167 22.07 28.90 -18.21
CA LEU A 167 21.23 30.01 -18.64
C LEU A 167 21.77 31.35 -18.14
N ASP A 168 22.16 31.44 -16.85
CA ASP A 168 22.74 32.65 -16.27
C ASP A 168 24.06 33.05 -16.94
N ARG A 169 24.81 32.08 -17.48
CA ARG A 169 26.01 32.35 -18.28
C ARG A 169 25.65 32.89 -19.67
N GLU A 170 24.70 32.28 -20.37
CA GLU A 170 24.25 32.76 -21.69
C GLU A 170 23.68 34.18 -21.63
N PHE A 171 22.83 34.48 -20.64
CA PHE A 171 22.26 35.83 -20.45
C PHE A 171 23.31 36.89 -20.09
N ASN A 172 24.41 36.52 -19.44
CA ASN A 172 25.49 37.45 -19.10
C ASN A 172 26.49 37.70 -20.25
N PHE A 173 26.40 36.98 -21.37
CA PHE A 173 27.23 37.23 -22.57
C PHE A 173 26.54 38.13 -23.60
N GLU A 174 25.25 38.43 -23.44
CA GLU A 174 24.48 39.32 -24.35
C GLU A 174 24.38 40.78 -23.86
N VAL A 175 25.08 41.15 -22.79
CA VAL A 175 25.18 42.52 -22.24
C VAL A 175 26.63 43.01 -22.28
#